data_AF-A0A2N2IVX5-F1
#
_entry.id   AF-A0A2N2IVX5-F1
#
_cell.length_a   1.000
_cell.length_b   1.000
_cell.length_c   1.000
_cell.angle_alpha   90.00
_cell.angle_beta   90.00
_cell.angle_gamma   90.00
#
_symmetry.space_group_name_H-M   'P 1'
#
loop_
_entity.id
_entity.type
_entity.pdbx_description
1 polymer ?
#
loop_
_entity_poly.entity_id
_entity_poly.type
_entity_poly.pdbx_seq_one_letter_code
_entity_poly.pdbx_strand_id
1 'polypeptide(L)' 'APPPLGPAAALPEPLSEREIEILKLLAAGLTNRDIAGRLFLAEGTVKNYVTNILGKIGARDRTQAALAARELGLL' A
#
# COMPACT_ATOMS: atom_id res chain seq x y z
N ALA A 1 14.56 -28.15 12.02
CA ALA A 1 14.45 -26.77 11.51
C ALA A 1 12.96 -26.49 11.29
N PRO A 2 12.42 -25.32 11.70
CA PRO A 2 11.08 -24.95 11.30
C PRO A 2 11.05 -24.76 9.75
N PRO A 3 9.91 -24.99 9.08
CA PRO A 3 9.81 -24.83 7.64
C PRO A 3 10.04 -23.37 7.23
N PRO A 4 10.54 -23.10 6.02
CA PRO A 4 10.62 -21.75 5.49
C PRO A 4 9.19 -21.21 5.43
N LEU A 5 8.99 -20.04 6.03
CA LEU A 5 7.76 -19.27 5.92
C LEU A 5 7.35 -19.26 4.44
N GLY A 6 6.15 -19.76 4.14
CA GLY A 6 5.64 -19.92 2.78
C GLY A 6 5.78 -18.63 1.97
N PRO A 7 5.78 -18.72 0.62
CA PRO A 7 6.07 -17.57 -0.22
C PRO A 7 5.14 -16.44 0.19
N ALA A 8 5.72 -15.41 0.83
CA ALA A 8 5.06 -14.15 1.09
C ALA A 8 4.40 -13.78 -0.23
N ALA A 9 3.07 -13.77 -0.26
CA ALA A 9 2.27 -13.66 -1.47
C ALA A 9 2.89 -12.59 -2.37
N ALA A 10 3.67 -13.05 -3.34
CA ALA A 10 4.55 -12.17 -4.08
C ALA A 10 3.62 -11.39 -4.99
N LEU A 11 3.37 -10.14 -4.61
CA LEU A 11 2.71 -9.22 -5.52
C LEU A 11 3.39 -9.34 -6.89
N PRO A 12 2.62 -9.41 -7.99
CA PRO A 12 3.18 -9.52 -9.33
C PRO A 12 4.19 -8.39 -9.62
N GLU A 13 4.03 -7.24 -8.96
CA GLU A 13 5.05 -6.21 -8.84
C GLU A 13 5.26 -5.82 -7.37
N PRO A 14 6.51 -5.86 -6.86
CA PRO A 14 6.80 -5.38 -5.52
C PRO A 14 6.51 -3.87 -5.43
N LEU A 15 5.86 -3.47 -4.34
CA LEU A 15 5.65 -2.06 -4.02
C LEU A 15 6.98 -1.44 -3.59
N SER A 16 7.26 -0.24 -4.07
CA SER A 16 8.40 0.56 -3.63
C SER A 16 8.22 0.93 -2.14
N GLU A 17 9.30 1.28 -1.44
CA GLU A 17 9.21 1.69 -0.03
C GLU A 17 8.20 2.83 0.19
N ARG A 18 8.20 3.83 -0.69
CA ARG A 18 7.21 4.93 -0.68
C ARG A 18 5.77 4.44 -0.87
N GLU A 19 5.58 3.48 -1.78
CA GLU A 19 4.26 2.91 -2.05
C GLU A 19 3.75 2.13 -0.83
N ILE A 20 4.63 1.40 -0.13
CA ILE A 20 4.31 0.69 1.11
C ILE A 20 3.97 1.70 2.22
N GLU A 21 4.73 2.77 2.38
CA GLU A 21 4.43 3.82 3.37
C GLU A 21 3.05 4.45 3.11
N ILE A 22 2.75 4.80 1.86
CA ILE A 22 1.45 5.34 1.46
C ILE A 22 0.33 4.33 1.71
N LEU A 23 0.53 3.07 1.33
CA LEU A 23 -0.45 2.00 1.53
C LEU A 23 -0.74 1.77 3.01
N LYS A 24 0.28 1.80 3.88
CA LYS A 24 0.13 1.68 5.34
C LYS A 24 -0.72 2.80 5.92
N LEU A 25 -0.44 4.05 5.54
CA LEU A 25 -1.21 5.20 6.00
C LEU A 25 -2.63 5.18 5.45
N LEU A 26 -2.81 4.78 4.20
CA LEU A 26 -4.12 4.66 3.56
C LEU A 26 -4.97 3.58 4.24
N ALA A 27 -4.37 2.45 4.61
CA ALA A 27 -5.00 1.36 5.36
C ALA A 27 -5.31 1.74 6.81
N ALA A 28 -4.51 2.62 7.41
CA ALA A 28 -4.82 3.24 8.70
C ALA A 28 -5.98 4.26 8.63
N GLY A 29 -6.58 4.48 7.45
CA GLY A 29 -7.75 5.35 7.27
C GLY A 29 -7.41 6.81 6.98
N LEU A 30 -6.13 7.17 6.82
CA LEU A 30 -5.73 8.55 6.54
C LEU A 30 -6.20 9.01 5.16
N THR A 31 -6.47 10.31 5.00
CA THR A 31 -6.80 10.89 3.69
C THR A 31 -5.54 11.16 2.88
N ASN A 32 -5.67 11.30 1.56
CA ASN A 32 -4.54 11.65 0.70
C ASN A 32 -3.84 12.95 1.15
N ARG A 33 -4.60 13.89 1.74
CA ARG A 33 -4.07 15.13 2.33
C ARG A 33 -3.21 14.87 3.56
N ASP A 34 -3.66 14.01 4.47
CA ASP A 34 -2.89 13.67 5.66
C ASP A 34 -1.63 12.88 5.30
N ILE A 35 -1.74 11.97 4.33
CA ILE A 35 -0.62 11.21 3.78
C ILE A 35 0.40 12.16 3.13
N ALA A 36 -0.08 13.11 2.32
CA ALA A 36 0.73 14.15 1.69
C ALA A 36 1.48 14.98 2.74
N GLY A 37 0.80 15.41 3.81
CA GLY A 37 1.41 16.14 4.92
C GLY A 37 2.46 15.33 5.67
N ARG A 38 2.23 14.03 5.90
CA ARG A 38 3.19 13.15 6.59
C ARG A 38 4.42 12.82 5.77
N LEU A 39 4.24 12.64 4.46
CA LEU A 39 5.33 12.27 3.55
C LEU A 39 5.99 13.49 2.89
N PHE A 40 5.56 14.70 3.24
CA PHE A 40 6.01 15.95 2.60
C PHE A 40 5.83 15.91 1.07
N LEU A 41 4.75 15.29 0.61
CA LEU A 41 4.38 15.15 -0.79
C LEU A 41 3.21 16.07 -1.14
N ALA A 42 3.01 16.35 -2.43
CA ALA A 42 1.79 16.99 -2.89
C ALA A 42 0.63 15.97 -2.94
N GLU A 43 -0.59 16.41 -2.66
CA GLU A 43 -1.79 15.55 -2.76
C GLU A 43 -1.94 14.90 -4.14
N GLY A 44 -1.59 15.63 -5.22
CA GLY A 44 -1.61 15.08 -6.57
C GLY A 44 -0.63 13.92 -6.74
N THR A 45 0.56 14.02 -6.14
CA THR A 45 1.55 12.95 -6.16
C THR A 45 1.07 11.74 -5.37
N VAL A 46 0.48 11.95 -4.18
CA VAL A 46 -0.11 10.86 -3.39
C VAL A 46 -1.24 10.18 -4.15
N LYS A 47 -2.12 10.93 -4.82
CA LYS A 47 -3.18 10.35 -5.68
C LYS A 47 -2.60 9.45 -6.77
N ASN A 48 -1.53 9.90 -7.45
CA ASN A 48 -0.86 9.08 -8.46
C ASN A 48 -0.30 7.78 -7.86
N TYR A 49 0.38 7.87 -6.71
CA TYR A 49 0.86 6.68 -6.01
C TYR A 49 -0.28 5.74 -5.62
N VAL A 50 -1.38 6.26 -5.07
CA VAL A 50 -2.53 5.44 -4.67
C VAL A 50 -3.12 4.70 -5.86
N THR A 51 -3.32 5.37 -7.00
CA THR A 51 -3.78 4.72 -8.23
C THR A 51 -2.82 3.63 -8.70
N ASN A 52 -1.51 3.90 -8.64
CA ASN A 52 -0.49 2.92 -9.03
C ASN A 52 -0.47 1.70 -8.10
N ILE A 53 -0.54 1.93 -6.79
CA ILE A 53 -0.61 0.89 -5.75
C ILE A 53 -1.86 0.03 -5.95
N LEU A 54 -3.03 0.66 -6.12
CA LEU A 54 -4.29 -0.01 -6.39
C LEU A 54 -4.19 -0.91 -7.62
N GLY A 55 -3.58 -0.41 -8.71
CA GLY A 55 -3.32 -1.20 -9.91
C GLY A 55 -2.40 -2.40 -9.66
N LYS A 56 -1.29 -2.20 -8.94
CA LYS A 56 -0.31 -3.26 -8.63
C LYS A 56 -0.88 -4.37 -7.75
N ILE A 57 -1.68 -4.02 -6.75
CA ILE A 57 -2.27 -4.98 -5.81
C ILE A 57 -3.65 -5.49 -6.28
N GLY A 58 -4.14 -5.02 -7.43
CA GLY A 58 -5.45 -5.37 -7.97
C GLY A 58 -6.64 -4.85 -7.16
N ALA A 59 -6.42 -3.87 -6.28
CA ALA A 59 -7.47 -3.28 -5.46
C ALA A 59 -8.22 -2.19 -6.25
N ARG A 60 -9.54 -2.16 -6.09
CA ARG A 60 -10.41 -1.14 -6.74
C ARG A 60 -10.66 0.08 -5.89
N ASP A 61 -10.57 -0.08 -4.58
CA ASP A 61 -10.93 0.95 -3.60
C ASP A 61 -9.97 0.94 -2.43
N ARG A 62 -9.95 2.04 -1.66
CA ARG A 62 -9.11 2.16 -0.47
C ARG A 62 -9.34 1.06 0.57
N THR A 63 -10.55 0.53 0.65
CA THR A 63 -10.90 -0.58 1.54
C THR A 63 -10.28 -1.88 1.07
N GLN A 64 -10.35 -2.16 -0.23
CA GLN A 64 -9.69 -3.30 -0.87
C GLN A 64 -8.17 -3.19 -0.70
N ALA A 65 -7.59 -1.99 -0.85
CA ALA A 65 -6.18 -1.76 -0.61
C ALA A 65 -5.77 -2.06 0.84
N ALA A 66 -6.59 -1.65 1.81
CA ALA A 66 -6.35 -1.94 3.22
C ALA A 66 -6.40 -3.45 3.52
N LEU A 67 -7.36 -4.17 2.94
CA LEU A 67 -7.42 -5.63 3.03
C LEU A 67 -6.20 -6.29 2.39
N ALA A 68 -5.88 -5.93 1.15
CA ALA A 68 -4.73 -6.46 0.42
C ALA A 68 -3.43 -6.22 1.20
N ALA A 69 -3.23 -5.01 1.76
CA ALA A 69 -2.08 -4.73 2.61
C ALA A 69 -1.97 -5.65 3.83
N ARG A 70 -3.10 -6.04 4.44
CA ARG A 70 -3.13 -7.02 5.55
C ARG A 70 -2.85 -8.43 5.06
N GLU A 71 -3.42 -8.84 3.93
CA GLU A 71 -3.19 -10.17 3.34
C GLU A 71 -1.74 -10.37 2.91
N LEU A 72 -1.09 -9.30 2.45
CA LEU A 72 0.32 -9.30 2.07
C LEU A 72 1.28 -9.23 3.28
N GLY A 73 0.76 -9.11 4.51
CA GLY A 73 1.57 -8.97 5.72
C GLY A 73 2.35 -7.65 5.79
N LEU A 74 1.88 -6.61 5.08
CA LEU A 74 2.51 -5.28 5.06
C LEU A 74 2.02 -4.38 6.21
N LEU A 75 1.10 -4.86 7.05
CA LEU A 75 0.46 -4.17 8.18
C LEU A 75 0.53 -4.99 9.45
#